data_AF-A0A4Y9RMI1-F1
#
_entry.id   AF-A0A4Y9RMI1-F1
#
_cell.length_a   1.000
_cell.length_b   1.000
_cell.length_c   1.000
_cell.angle_alpha   90.00
_cell.angle_beta   90.00
_cell.angle_gamma   90.00
#
_symmetry.space_group_name_H-M   'P 1'
#
loop_
_entity.id
_entity.type
_entity.pdbx_description
1 polymer ?
#
loop_
_entity_poly.entity_id
_entity_poly.type
_entity_poly.pdbx_seq_one_letter_code
_entity_poly.pdbx_strand_id
1 'polypeptide(L)'
;MLARVGHMTRMLHDNLRGLGFDKLLAKAANDIPDARDRLDYVARMTEQAAERVLNATEAASPLQDRIESGAAAMSHEWKAALQEPFSEDRFRALAERTMVLLDAQRGDAEASKRHLMDIMMAQDFQDLTGQVIKRVTELAHNLEQQLLQLLIDYSPHDVRRESANGLLNGPQIHPTGNPDVVANQGQVDDLLDSLGF
;
A
#
# COMPACT_ATOMS: atom_id res chain seq x y z
N MET A 1 8.47 -36.36 -34.61
CA MET A 1 7.91 -35.13 -33.99
C MET A 1 8.85 -34.56 -32.93
N LEU A 2 9.24 -35.34 -31.91
CA LEU A 2 10.21 -34.94 -30.87
C LEU A 2 11.56 -34.41 -31.40
N ALA A 3 12.13 -35.03 -32.44
CA ALA A 3 13.38 -34.55 -33.06
C ALA A 3 13.25 -33.18 -33.75
N ARG A 4 12.09 -32.89 -34.35
CA ARG A 4 11.80 -31.61 -35.01
C ARG A 4 11.56 -30.51 -33.98
N VAL A 5 10.83 -30.81 -32.91
CA VAL A 5 10.68 -29.91 -31.75
C VAL A 5 12.06 -29.61 -31.15
N GLY A 6 12.89 -30.63 -30.90
CA GLY A 6 14.24 -30.44 -30.37
C GLY A 6 15.14 -29.57 -31.25
N HIS A 7 15.07 -29.70 -32.58
CA HIS A 7 15.81 -28.82 -33.50
C HIS A 7 15.27 -27.39 -33.50
N MET A 8 13.95 -27.19 -33.44
CA MET A 8 13.34 -25.86 -33.37
C MET A 8 13.67 -25.16 -32.04
N THR A 9 13.65 -25.89 -30.92
CA THR A 9 14.04 -25.34 -29.61
C THR A 9 15.53 -24.99 -29.57
N ARG A 10 16.40 -25.79 -30.22
CA ARG A 10 17.84 -25.47 -30.33
C ARG A 10 18.09 -24.24 -31.20
N MET A 11 17.45 -24.14 -32.37
CA MET A 11 17.54 -22.92 -33.19
C MET A 11 17.01 -21.69 -32.45
N LEU A 12 15.88 -21.81 -31.74
CA LEU A 12 15.37 -20.70 -30.92
C LEU A 12 16.38 -20.32 -29.83
N HIS A 13 16.95 -21.29 -29.12
CA HIS A 13 17.96 -21.05 -28.09
C HIS A 13 19.23 -20.40 -28.68
N ASP A 14 19.74 -20.90 -29.79
CA ASP A 14 20.94 -20.39 -30.44
C ASP A 14 20.70 -18.98 -31.02
N ASN A 15 19.50 -18.71 -31.54
CA ASN A 15 19.09 -17.37 -31.96
C ASN A 15 18.95 -16.42 -30.77
N LEU A 16 18.25 -16.82 -29.70
CA LEU A 16 18.12 -16.00 -28.48
C LEU A 16 19.50 -15.70 -27.88
N ARG A 17 20.41 -16.67 -27.86
CA ARG A 17 21.78 -16.51 -27.39
C ARG A 17 22.62 -15.63 -28.33
N GLY A 18 22.50 -15.84 -29.64
CA GLY A 18 23.19 -15.04 -30.66
C GLY A 18 22.76 -13.57 -30.66
N LEU A 19 21.54 -13.30 -30.21
CA LEU A 19 20.95 -11.97 -30.07
C LEU A 19 21.08 -11.40 -28.63
N GLY A 20 21.74 -12.10 -27.69
CA GLY A 20 21.95 -11.66 -26.30
C GLY A 20 20.73 -11.70 -25.38
N PHE A 21 19.62 -12.32 -25.82
CA PHE A 21 18.37 -12.46 -25.06
C PHE A 21 18.47 -13.48 -23.92
N ASP A 22 19.43 -14.40 -23.97
CA ASP A 22 19.62 -15.45 -22.97
C ASP A 22 19.83 -14.87 -21.57
N LYS A 23 20.61 -13.78 -21.46
CA LYS A 23 20.86 -13.07 -20.20
C LYS A 23 19.64 -12.32 -19.68
N LEU A 24 18.88 -11.68 -20.56
CA LEU A 24 17.66 -10.93 -20.21
C LEU A 24 16.55 -11.87 -19.75
N LEU A 25 16.32 -12.97 -20.48
CA LEU A 25 15.35 -13.99 -20.11
C LEU A 25 15.74 -14.69 -18.81
N ALA A 26 17.04 -14.99 -18.60
CA ALA A 26 17.52 -15.55 -17.35
C ALA A 26 17.32 -14.58 -16.17
N LYS A 27 17.57 -13.29 -16.37
CA LYS A 27 17.33 -12.25 -15.35
C LYS A 27 15.84 -12.09 -15.04
N ALA A 28 14.99 -11.99 -16.06
CA ALA A 28 13.53 -11.92 -15.88
C ALA A 28 12.97 -13.16 -15.19
N ALA A 29 13.46 -14.35 -15.55
CA ALA A 29 13.08 -15.61 -14.91
C ALA A 29 13.46 -15.66 -13.42
N ASN A 30 14.41 -14.84 -12.97
CA ASN A 30 14.81 -14.73 -11.57
C ASN A 30 14.09 -13.57 -10.85
N ASP A 31 13.95 -12.42 -11.50
CA ASP A 31 13.43 -11.19 -10.90
C ASP A 31 11.89 -11.20 -10.75
N ILE A 32 11.17 -11.82 -11.69
CA ILE A 32 9.69 -11.88 -11.65
C ILE A 32 9.17 -12.69 -10.44
N PRO A 33 9.71 -13.91 -10.14
CA PRO A 33 9.34 -14.62 -8.93
C PRO A 33 9.63 -13.83 -7.65
N ASP A 34 10.79 -13.15 -7.55
CA ASP A 34 11.12 -12.30 -6.38
C ASP A 34 10.12 -11.15 -6.22
N ALA A 35 9.76 -10.48 -7.31
CA ALA A 35 8.75 -9.42 -7.29
C ALA A 35 7.38 -9.94 -6.83
N ARG A 36 6.97 -11.14 -7.26
CA ARG A 36 5.72 -11.76 -6.83
C ARG A 36 5.75 -12.07 -5.33
N ASP A 37 6.81 -12.71 -4.83
CA ASP A 37 6.94 -13.08 -3.43
C ASP A 37 6.95 -11.83 -2.53
N ARG A 38 7.53 -10.73 -3.00
CA ARG A 38 7.46 -9.39 -2.38
C ARG A 38 6.05 -8.82 -2.34
N LEU A 39 5.31 -8.89 -3.44
CA LEU A 39 3.91 -8.42 -3.47
C LEU A 39 3.01 -9.28 -2.57
N ASP A 40 3.23 -10.59 -2.53
CA ASP A 40 2.53 -11.49 -1.60
C ASP A 40 2.85 -11.15 -0.14
N TYR A 41 4.10 -10.78 0.15
CA TYR A 41 4.47 -10.28 1.47
C TYR A 41 3.71 -8.99 1.83
N VAL A 42 3.63 -8.04 0.91
CA VAL A 42 2.85 -6.79 1.10
C VAL A 42 1.38 -7.10 1.38
N ALA A 43 0.77 -7.99 0.59
CA ALA A 43 -0.63 -8.37 0.78
C ALA A 43 -0.90 -8.93 2.18
N ARG A 44 -0.05 -9.85 2.65
CA ARG A 44 -0.17 -10.44 4.00
C ARG A 44 0.00 -9.41 5.11
N MET A 45 0.99 -8.52 4.98
CA MET A 45 1.22 -7.48 5.98
C MET A 45 0.06 -6.49 6.06
N THR A 46 -0.51 -6.12 4.92
CA THR A 46 -1.70 -5.24 4.85
C THR A 46 -2.92 -5.92 5.48
N GLU A 47 -3.14 -7.20 5.20
CA GLU A 47 -4.24 -7.97 5.82
C GLU A 47 -4.10 -8.03 7.34
N GLN A 48 -2.91 -8.37 7.83
CA GLN A 48 -2.62 -8.44 9.27
C GLN A 48 -2.83 -7.10 9.97
N ALA A 49 -2.37 -6.00 9.35
CA ALA A 49 -2.54 -4.67 9.90
C ALA A 49 -4.01 -4.27 9.93
N ALA A 50 -4.76 -4.53 8.86
CA ALA A 50 -6.19 -4.25 8.78
C ALA A 50 -6.97 -5.02 9.86
N GLU A 51 -6.68 -6.32 10.03
CA GLU A 51 -7.28 -7.15 11.07
C GLU A 51 -6.99 -6.60 12.48
N ARG A 52 -5.73 -6.22 12.76
CA ARG A 52 -5.35 -5.66 14.06
C ARG A 52 -6.06 -4.33 14.35
N VAL A 53 -6.17 -3.45 13.35
CA VAL A 53 -6.90 -2.18 13.47
C VAL A 53 -8.39 -2.41 13.72
N LEU A 54 -9.01 -3.34 12.98
CA LEU A 54 -10.42 -3.67 13.13
C LEU A 54 -10.71 -4.20 14.54
N ASN A 55 -9.95 -5.20 14.99
CA ASN A 55 -10.10 -5.81 16.32
C ASN A 55 -9.92 -4.78 17.44
N ALA A 56 -8.93 -3.89 17.33
CA ALA A 56 -8.71 -2.84 18.32
C ALA A 56 -9.86 -1.81 18.32
N THR A 57 -10.41 -1.48 17.16
CA THR A 57 -11.55 -0.56 17.03
C THR A 57 -12.82 -1.18 17.62
N GLU A 58 -13.10 -2.44 17.30
CA GLU A 58 -14.24 -3.20 17.84
C GLU A 58 -14.17 -3.32 19.37
N ALA A 59 -12.96 -3.52 19.93
CA ALA A 59 -12.75 -3.55 21.37
C ALA A 59 -12.88 -2.17 22.03
N ALA A 60 -12.47 -1.10 21.35
CA ALA A 60 -12.52 0.27 21.87
C ALA A 60 -13.92 0.89 21.86
N SER A 61 -14.74 0.56 20.86
CA SER A 61 -16.10 1.11 20.70
C SER A 61 -16.98 0.96 21.95
N PRO A 62 -17.17 -0.24 22.53
CA PRO A 62 -18.03 -0.39 23.71
C PRO A 62 -17.48 0.32 24.95
N LEU A 63 -16.17 0.63 25.01
CA LEU A 63 -15.60 1.43 26.09
C LEU A 63 -16.07 2.88 25.98
N GLN A 64 -16.03 3.44 24.77
CA GLN A 64 -16.50 4.80 24.51
C GLN A 64 -18.02 4.93 24.75
N ASP A 65 -18.80 3.93 24.33
CA ASP A 65 -20.24 3.90 24.58
C ASP A 65 -20.57 3.89 26.08
N ARG A 66 -19.80 3.14 26.89
CA ARG A 66 -19.97 3.14 28.36
C ARG A 66 -19.59 4.46 28.99
N ILE A 67 -18.51 5.09 28.52
CA ILE A 67 -18.10 6.42 29.00
C ILE A 67 -19.20 7.43 28.70
N GLU A 68 -19.69 7.49 27.47
CA GLU A 68 -20.73 8.43 27.04
C GLU A 68 -22.06 8.21 27.77
N SER A 69 -22.59 6.99 27.72
CA SER A 69 -23.88 6.64 28.34
C SER A 69 -23.87 6.85 29.85
N GLY A 70 -22.77 6.47 30.53
CA GLY A 70 -22.59 6.70 31.95
C GLY A 70 -22.55 8.19 32.31
N ALA A 71 -21.82 9.00 31.54
CA ALA A 71 -21.76 10.45 31.74
C ALA A 71 -23.14 11.11 31.51
N ALA A 72 -23.86 10.70 30.46
CA ALA A 72 -25.18 11.22 30.15
C ALA A 72 -26.20 10.89 31.26
N ALA A 73 -26.23 9.64 31.72
CA ALA A 73 -27.09 9.21 32.82
C ALA A 73 -26.81 10.00 34.10
N MET A 74 -25.54 10.14 34.49
CA MET A 74 -25.14 10.89 35.68
C MET A 74 -25.49 12.38 35.56
N SER A 75 -25.28 12.99 34.40
CA SER A 75 -25.67 14.38 34.13
C SER A 75 -27.18 14.59 34.30
N HIS A 76 -28.00 13.67 33.78
CA HIS A 76 -29.45 13.72 33.92
C HIS A 76 -29.89 13.63 35.38
N GLU A 77 -29.30 12.71 36.14
CA GLU A 77 -29.63 12.53 37.56
C GLU A 77 -29.24 13.72 38.43
N TRP A 78 -28.07 14.33 38.19
CA TRP A 78 -27.66 15.56 38.86
C TRP A 78 -28.61 16.71 38.53
N LYS A 79 -29.00 16.88 37.25
CA LYS A 79 -29.99 17.90 36.86
C LYS A 79 -31.32 17.70 37.56
N ALA A 80 -31.81 16.47 37.65
CA ALA A 80 -33.04 16.15 38.35
C ALA A 80 -32.93 16.44 39.87
N ALA A 81 -31.82 16.04 40.50
CA ALA A 81 -31.58 16.31 41.93
C ALA A 81 -31.52 17.80 42.26
N LEU A 82 -31.02 18.63 41.35
CA LEU A 82 -30.94 20.09 41.51
C LEU A 82 -32.30 20.80 41.35
N GLN A 83 -33.30 20.15 40.77
CA GLN A 83 -34.66 20.70 40.63
C GLN A 83 -35.57 20.40 41.83
N GLU A 84 -35.14 19.53 42.72
CA GLU A 84 -35.90 19.11 43.90
C GLU A 84 -35.36 19.77 45.17
N PRO A 85 -36.17 19.85 46.25
CA PRO A 85 -35.67 20.28 47.56
C PRO A 85 -34.48 19.44 48.00
N PHE A 86 -33.50 20.11 48.62
CA PHE A 86 -32.29 19.45 49.09
C PHE A 86 -32.62 18.28 50.04
N SER A 87 -31.97 17.15 49.79
CA SER A 87 -32.02 15.95 50.63
C SER A 87 -30.60 15.42 50.78
N GLU A 88 -30.08 15.43 52.01
CA GLU A 88 -28.72 14.96 52.29
C GLU A 88 -28.52 13.51 51.83
N ASP A 89 -29.46 12.61 52.14
CA ASP A 89 -29.40 11.20 51.78
C ASP A 89 -29.31 10.99 50.27
N ARG A 90 -30.13 11.71 49.49
CA ARG A 90 -30.11 11.64 48.02
C ARG A 90 -28.81 12.17 47.44
N PHE A 91 -28.33 13.32 47.93
CA PHE A 91 -27.08 13.91 47.45
C PHE A 91 -25.87 13.04 47.80
N ARG A 92 -25.85 12.44 48.99
CA ARG A 92 -24.81 11.47 49.41
C ARG A 92 -24.81 10.24 48.51
N ALA A 93 -25.97 9.64 48.26
CA ALA A 93 -26.09 8.48 47.37
C ALA A 93 -25.66 8.81 45.92
N LEU A 94 -26.01 10.02 45.43
CA LEU A 94 -25.62 10.46 44.10
C LEU A 94 -24.11 10.74 44.00
N ALA A 95 -23.50 11.30 45.04
CA ALA A 95 -22.06 11.50 45.13
C ALA A 95 -21.30 10.17 45.13
N GLU A 96 -21.74 9.17 45.92
CA GLU A 96 -21.16 7.83 45.94
C GLU A 96 -21.24 7.16 44.57
N ARG A 97 -22.39 7.22 43.90
CA ARG A 97 -22.56 6.69 42.54
C ARG A 97 -21.71 7.45 41.51
N THR A 98 -21.54 8.76 41.68
CA THR A 98 -20.64 9.56 40.83
C THR A 98 -19.20 9.08 40.95
N MET A 99 -18.72 8.82 42.18
CA MET A 99 -17.36 8.31 42.38
C MET A 99 -17.15 6.94 41.72
N VAL A 100 -18.10 6.02 41.88
CA VAL A 100 -18.05 4.69 41.23
C VAL A 100 -18.01 4.83 39.71
N LEU A 101 -18.84 5.70 39.14
CA LEU A 101 -18.84 5.94 37.70
C LEU A 101 -17.50 6.52 37.21
N LEU A 102 -16.96 7.52 37.92
CA LEU A 102 -15.69 8.15 37.54
C LEU A 102 -14.52 7.16 37.56
N ASP A 103 -14.47 6.26 38.55
CA ASP A 103 -13.46 5.21 38.61
C ASP A 103 -13.62 4.20 37.45
N ALA A 104 -14.86 3.81 37.12
CA ALA A 104 -15.13 2.94 35.97
C ALA A 104 -14.74 3.61 34.64
N GLN A 105 -15.13 4.86 34.44
CA GLN A 105 -14.78 5.64 33.25
C GLN A 105 -13.28 5.85 33.09
N ARG A 106 -12.53 6.02 34.20
CA ARG A 106 -11.06 6.06 34.16
C ARG A 106 -10.48 4.76 33.60
N GLY A 107 -11.00 3.61 34.05
CA GLY A 107 -10.60 2.30 33.54
C GLY A 107 -10.92 2.12 32.05
N ASP A 108 -12.12 2.51 31.62
CA ASP A 108 -12.54 2.43 30.22
C ASP A 108 -11.71 3.36 29.33
N ALA A 109 -11.39 4.57 29.79
CA ALA A 109 -10.55 5.52 29.06
C ALA A 109 -9.11 5.02 28.91
N GLU A 110 -8.54 4.42 29.95
CA GLU A 110 -7.20 3.81 29.90
C GLU A 110 -7.16 2.60 28.96
N ALA A 111 -8.18 1.74 29.00
CA ALA A 111 -8.32 0.63 28.07
C ALA A 111 -8.48 1.11 26.62
N SER A 112 -9.30 2.13 26.37
CA SER A 112 -9.47 2.71 25.04
C SER A 112 -8.17 3.31 24.51
N LYS A 113 -7.40 4.00 25.36
CA LYS A 113 -6.06 4.51 25.00
C LYS A 113 -5.11 3.38 24.59
N ARG A 114 -5.16 2.22 25.25
CA ARG A 114 -4.33 1.07 24.86
C ARG A 114 -4.70 0.56 23.46
N HIS A 115 -5.98 0.46 23.14
CA HIS A 115 -6.41 0.09 21.78
C HIS A 115 -6.00 1.11 20.72
N LEU A 116 -6.05 2.42 21.01
CA LEU A 116 -5.53 3.45 20.11
C LEU A 116 -4.02 3.30 19.86
N MET A 117 -3.25 2.92 20.88
CA MET A 117 -1.82 2.63 20.71
C MET A 117 -1.59 1.35 19.89
N ASP A 118 -2.43 0.32 20.05
CA ASP A 118 -2.38 -0.87 19.20
C ASP A 118 -2.67 -0.56 17.74
N ILE A 119 -3.62 0.34 17.45
CA ILE A 119 -3.90 0.84 16.10
C ILE A 119 -2.67 1.56 15.54
N MET A 120 -2.02 2.41 16.34
CA MET A 120 -0.82 3.13 15.92
C MET A 120 0.33 2.18 15.60
N MET A 121 0.60 1.19 16.47
CA MET A 121 1.64 0.18 16.20
C MET A 121 1.29 -0.71 15.01
N ALA A 122 0.00 -0.95 14.76
CA ALA A 122 -0.44 -1.67 13.58
C ALA A 122 -0.12 -0.92 12.28
N GLN A 123 0.28 0.35 12.31
CA GLN A 123 0.67 1.15 11.13
C GLN A 123 2.15 1.01 10.75
N ASP A 124 3.00 0.42 11.60
CA ASP A 124 4.44 0.24 11.33
C ASP A 124 4.72 -0.60 10.05
N PHE A 125 3.74 -1.38 9.59
CA PHE A 125 3.82 -2.09 8.31
C PHE A 125 3.87 -1.16 7.09
N GLN A 126 3.41 0.09 7.20
CA GLN A 126 3.38 1.03 6.08
C GLN A 126 4.80 1.33 5.57
N ASP A 127 5.77 1.52 6.48
CA ASP A 127 7.16 1.77 6.07
C ASP A 127 7.73 0.56 5.33
N LEU A 128 7.54 -0.64 5.89
CA LEU A 128 8.05 -1.88 5.31
C LEU A 128 7.39 -2.22 3.96
N THR A 129 6.07 -2.03 3.83
CA THR A 129 5.35 -2.29 2.59
C THR A 129 5.67 -1.26 1.52
N GLY A 130 5.77 0.03 1.85
CA GLY A 130 6.19 1.08 0.91
C GLY A 130 7.62 0.83 0.41
N GLN A 131 8.49 0.41 1.32
CA GLN A 131 9.82 -0.07 1.01
C GLN A 131 9.81 -1.25 0.02
N VAL A 132 8.96 -2.26 0.21
CA VAL A 132 8.88 -3.41 -0.70
C VAL A 132 8.33 -3.02 -2.07
N ILE A 133 7.26 -2.21 -2.11
CA ILE A 133 6.66 -1.69 -3.34
C ILE A 133 7.72 -0.96 -4.18
N LYS A 134 8.52 -0.08 -3.55
CA LYS A 134 9.59 0.64 -4.25
C LYS A 134 10.56 -0.31 -4.95
N ARG A 135 11.00 -1.39 -4.30
CA ARG A 135 11.91 -2.38 -4.94
C ARG A 135 11.23 -3.11 -6.08
N VAL A 136 9.95 -3.47 -5.93
CA VAL A 136 9.19 -4.12 -7.01
C VAL A 136 9.05 -3.18 -8.21
N THR A 137 8.77 -1.90 -7.99
CA THR A 137 8.72 -0.88 -9.04
C THR A 137 10.08 -0.71 -9.74
N GLU A 138 11.17 -0.67 -8.98
CA GLU A 138 12.53 -0.62 -9.53
C GLU A 138 12.84 -1.86 -10.39
N LEU A 139 12.46 -3.07 -9.94
CA LEU A 139 12.62 -4.30 -10.71
C LEU A 139 11.82 -4.26 -12.02
N ALA A 140 10.55 -3.82 -11.95
CA ALA A 140 9.68 -3.69 -13.11
C ALA A 140 10.24 -2.69 -14.13
N HIS A 141 10.66 -1.50 -13.67
CA HIS A 141 11.24 -0.47 -14.54
C HIS A 141 12.55 -0.95 -15.21
N ASN A 142 13.41 -1.64 -14.46
CA ASN A 142 14.64 -2.20 -15.02
C ASN A 142 14.35 -3.27 -16.10
N LEU A 143 13.32 -4.11 -15.91
CA LEU A 143 12.90 -5.09 -16.91
C LEU A 143 12.32 -4.39 -18.14
N GLU A 144 11.46 -3.38 -17.95
CA GLU A 144 10.88 -2.58 -19.03
C GLU A 144 11.96 -1.92 -19.89
N GLN A 145 12.92 -1.21 -19.29
CA GLN A 145 14.02 -0.56 -20.02
C GLN A 145 14.87 -1.56 -20.81
N GLN A 146 15.10 -2.75 -20.25
CA GLN A 146 15.84 -3.81 -20.94
C GLN A 146 15.07 -4.37 -22.15
N LEU A 147 13.75 -4.54 -22.03
CA LEU A 147 12.90 -4.98 -23.14
C LEU A 147 12.77 -3.89 -24.22
N LEU A 148 12.73 -2.62 -23.84
CA LEU A 148 12.71 -1.50 -24.79
C LEU A 148 14.01 -1.34 -25.55
N GLN A 149 15.15 -1.36 -24.85
CA GLN A 149 16.46 -1.30 -25.49
C GLN A 149 16.61 -2.42 -26.52
N LEU A 150 16.11 -3.61 -26.17
CA LEU A 150 16.09 -4.75 -27.06
C LEU A 150 15.19 -4.53 -28.29
N LEU A 151 13.97 -3.99 -28.12
CA LEU A 151 13.11 -3.65 -29.24
C LEU A 151 13.78 -2.64 -30.19
N ILE A 152 14.48 -1.63 -29.65
CA ILE A 152 15.26 -0.65 -30.43
C ILE A 152 16.41 -1.34 -31.18
N ASP A 153 17.14 -2.22 -30.49
CA ASP A 153 18.31 -2.91 -31.04
C ASP A 153 17.95 -3.83 -32.22
N TYR A 154 16.73 -4.38 -32.24
CA TYR A 154 16.26 -5.27 -33.31
C TYR A 154 15.18 -4.67 -34.21
N SER A 155 14.89 -3.38 -34.06
CA SER A 155 13.98 -2.64 -34.92
C SER A 155 14.56 -2.43 -36.34
N PRO A 156 13.76 -2.56 -37.43
CA PRO A 156 14.18 -2.25 -38.79
C PRO A 156 14.74 -0.83 -38.93
N HIS A 157 15.74 -0.64 -39.80
CA HIS A 157 16.44 0.65 -39.98
C HIS A 157 15.53 1.83 -40.35
N ASP A 158 14.36 1.58 -40.95
CA ASP A 158 13.39 2.63 -41.31
C ASP A 158 12.67 3.18 -40.07
N VAL A 159 12.38 2.34 -39.07
CA VAL A 159 11.72 2.76 -37.82
C VAL A 159 12.69 3.47 -36.87
N ARG A 160 13.97 3.05 -36.82
CA ARG A 160 15.01 3.77 -36.05
C ARG A 160 15.17 5.25 -36.45
N ARG A 161 14.91 5.61 -37.73
CA ARG A 161 14.97 7.02 -38.17
C ARG A 161 13.76 7.82 -37.71
N GLU A 162 12.59 7.21 -37.63
CA GLU A 162 11.38 7.84 -37.09
C GLU A 162 11.46 8.01 -35.57
N SER A 163 11.96 7.02 -34.81
CA SER A 163 12.17 7.19 -33.36
C SER A 163 13.26 8.22 -33.03
N ALA A 164 14.35 8.27 -33.82
CA ALA A 164 15.39 9.30 -33.67
C ALA A 164 14.91 10.71 -34.06
N ASN A 165 13.93 10.82 -34.97
CA ASN A 165 13.33 12.11 -35.36
C ASN A 165 12.10 12.49 -34.52
N GLY A 166 11.40 11.53 -33.89
CA GLY A 166 10.24 11.75 -33.03
C GLY A 166 10.63 12.25 -31.64
N LEU A 167 11.82 11.86 -31.15
CA LEU A 167 12.44 12.39 -29.92
C LEU A 167 12.96 13.84 -30.06
N LEU A 168 12.92 14.43 -31.27
CA LEU A 168 13.34 15.82 -31.52
C LEU A 168 12.25 16.86 -31.21
N ASN A 169 11.05 16.46 -30.81
CA ASN A 169 10.11 17.41 -30.21
C ASN A 169 10.48 17.58 -28.72
N GLY A 170 11.07 18.75 -28.43
CA GLY A 170 11.72 19.09 -27.16
C GLY A 170 10.85 18.96 -25.90
N PRO A 171 11.44 19.24 -24.72
CA PRO A 171 10.87 18.86 -23.43
C PRO A 171 9.52 19.54 -23.21
N GLN A 172 8.44 18.76 -23.15
CA GLN A 172 7.17 19.23 -22.60
C GLN A 172 7.28 19.30 -21.07
N ILE A 173 7.74 20.46 -20.61
CA ILE A 173 7.78 20.85 -19.21
C ILE A 173 6.36 21.29 -18.82
N HIS A 174 5.61 20.40 -18.17
CA HIS A 174 4.64 20.81 -17.15
C HIS A 174 4.85 20.02 -15.84
N PRO A 175 5.85 20.40 -15.04
CA PRO A 175 6.09 19.90 -13.70
C PRO A 175 5.29 20.78 -12.73
N THR A 176 4.15 20.29 -12.26
CA THR A 176 3.58 20.82 -11.02
C THR A 176 3.44 19.70 -10.02
N GLY A 177 4.51 19.49 -9.24
CA GLY A 177 4.34 19.15 -7.83
C GLY A 177 4.78 17.77 -7.33
N ASN A 178 5.66 17.02 -8.00
CA ASN A 178 6.31 15.88 -7.33
C ASN A 178 7.71 15.60 -7.87
N PRO A 179 8.73 15.44 -7.00
CA PRO A 179 10.08 15.03 -7.40
C PRO A 179 10.19 13.54 -7.79
N ASP A 180 9.12 12.76 -7.64
CA ASP A 180 9.02 11.33 -8.01
C ASP A 180 8.21 11.08 -9.30
N VAL A 181 7.89 12.11 -10.09
CA VAL A 181 7.10 11.93 -11.31
C VAL A 181 8.01 11.50 -12.46
N VAL A 182 7.99 10.19 -12.71
CA VAL A 182 7.75 9.58 -14.02
C VAL A 182 8.56 10.23 -15.15
N ALA A 183 9.86 9.93 -15.18
CA ALA A 183 10.56 9.94 -16.45
C ALA A 183 10.02 8.77 -17.29
N ASN A 184 9.34 9.10 -18.39
CA ASN A 184 9.27 8.30 -19.62
C ASN A 184 8.11 7.34 -19.93
N GLN A 185 7.05 7.14 -19.14
CA GLN A 185 5.97 6.22 -19.59
C GLN A 185 5.37 6.62 -20.95
N GLY A 186 5.10 7.92 -21.17
CA GLY A 186 4.61 8.40 -22.48
C GLY A 186 5.62 8.23 -23.62
N GLN A 187 6.93 8.33 -23.35
CA GLN A 187 7.97 8.11 -24.37
C GLN A 187 8.15 6.63 -24.70
N VAL A 188 7.85 5.74 -23.75
CA VAL A 188 7.80 4.30 -23.96
C VAL A 188 6.63 3.95 -24.88
N ASP A 189 5.44 4.49 -24.59
CA ASP A 189 4.24 4.26 -25.39
C ASP A 189 4.40 4.80 -26.82
N ASP A 190 4.89 6.04 -26.98
CA ASP A 190 5.18 6.64 -28.29
C ASP A 190 6.19 5.82 -29.12
N LEU A 191 7.18 5.20 -28.44
CA LEU A 191 8.15 4.33 -29.09
C LEU A 191 7.51 3.00 -29.53
N LEU A 192 6.67 2.40 -28.70
CA LEU A 192 5.93 1.17 -29.03
C LEU A 192 5.00 1.39 -30.23
N ASP A 193 4.27 2.51 -30.24
CA ASP A 193 3.41 2.92 -31.35
C ASP A 193 4.22 3.06 -32.66
N SER A 194 5.42 3.66 -32.60
CA SER A 194 6.30 3.81 -33.77
C SER A 194 6.84 2.47 -34.30
N LEU A 195 6.92 1.45 -33.44
CA LEU A 195 7.33 0.09 -33.77
C LEU A 195 6.15 -0.78 -34.24
N GLY A 196 4.91 -0.27 -34.17
CA GLY A 196 3.69 -0.94 -34.59
C GLY A 196 3.12 -1.92 -33.57
N PHE A 197 3.35 -1.69 -32.27
CA PHE A 197 2.76 -2.45 -31.16
C PHE A 197 1.53 -1.77 -30.56
#